data_AF-A0A8J5XSD7-F1
#
_entry.id   AF-A0A8J5XSD7-F1
#
_cell.length_a   1.000
_cell.length_b   1.000
_cell.length_c   1.000
_cell.angle_alpha   90.00
_cell.angle_beta   90.00
_cell.angle_gamma   90.00
#
_symmetry.space_group_name_H-M   'P 1'
#
loop_
_entity.id
_entity.type
_entity.pdbx_description
1 polymer ?
#
loop_
_entity_poly.entity_id
_entity_poly.type
_entity_poly.pdbx_seq_one_letter_code
_entity_poly.pdbx_strand_id
1 'polypeptide(L)'
;MEDSIASLSLNDAEEESIQLRVESSNSETSYANGFVGTFLTSIVVHFQTMRSTLANVWHPIGGVSISDLENGRFLFRFYFEVDVDLVEKK
;
A
#
# COMPACT_ATOMS: atom_id res chain seq x y z
N MET A 1 -26.71 -1.74 29.30
CA MET A 1 -26.53 -2.70 28.19
C MET A 1 -25.11 -2.52 27.70
N GLU A 2 -24.15 -2.92 28.54
CA GLU A 2 -22.72 -2.62 28.42
C GLU A 2 -21.87 -3.91 28.40
N ASP A 3 -22.51 -5.07 28.54
CA ASP A 3 -21.89 -6.40 28.65
C ASP A 3 -21.56 -7.08 27.30
N SER A 4 -21.54 -6.35 26.18
CA SER A 4 -21.41 -6.96 24.83
C SER A 4 -20.16 -6.53 24.05
N ILE A 5 -19.12 -6.02 24.71
CA ILE A 5 -17.84 -5.67 24.07
C ILE A 5 -16.63 -6.37 24.74
N ALA A 6 -16.86 -7.26 25.69
CA ALA A 6 -15.81 -7.92 26.47
C ALA A 6 -15.38 -9.30 25.94
N SER A 7 -15.69 -9.67 24.68
CA SER A 7 -15.41 -11.02 24.15
C SER A 7 -14.49 -11.04 22.93
N LEU A 8 -13.51 -10.12 22.86
CA LEU A 8 -12.38 -10.23 21.92
C LEU A 8 -11.13 -10.56 22.73
N SER A 9 -10.94 -11.83 23.05
CA SER A 9 -9.67 -12.34 23.57
C SER A 9 -8.75 -12.63 22.38
N LEU A 10 -7.77 -11.77 22.15
CA LEU A 10 -6.65 -12.08 21.27
C LEU A 10 -5.80 -13.12 21.99
N ASN A 11 -6.01 -14.38 21.63
CA ASN A 11 -5.22 -15.48 22.14
C ASN A 11 -3.80 -15.32 21.59
N ASP A 12 -2.86 -14.93 22.45
CA ASP A 12 -1.43 -14.74 22.16
C ASP A 12 -0.74 -16.11 22.02
N ALA A 13 -1.15 -16.86 21.01
CA ALA A 13 -0.55 -18.12 20.63
C ALA A 13 0.14 -17.92 19.29
N GLU A 14 1.43 -17.60 19.36
CA GLU A 14 2.44 -17.74 18.31
C GLU A 14 2.08 -17.10 16.96
N GLU A 15 2.41 -15.81 16.81
CA GLU A 15 2.73 -15.09 15.55
C GLU A 15 2.27 -15.78 14.24
N GLU A 16 0.98 -16.13 14.13
CA GLU A 16 0.44 -16.71 12.92
C GLU A 16 0.21 -15.53 11.97
N SER A 17 1.26 -15.18 11.23
CA SER A 17 1.19 -14.16 10.19
C SER A 17 -0.02 -14.47 9.32
N ILE A 18 -0.99 -13.55 9.31
CA ILE A 18 -2.19 -13.68 8.46
C ILE A 18 -1.70 -13.70 7.02
N GLN A 19 -1.58 -14.90 6.44
CA GLN A 19 -1.24 -15.07 5.03
C GLN A 19 -2.49 -14.74 4.22
N LEU A 20 -2.63 -13.47 3.86
CA LEU A 20 -3.61 -13.04 2.87
C LEU A 20 -3.24 -13.73 1.54
N ARG A 21 -3.94 -14.82 1.20
CA ARG A 21 -3.87 -15.41 -0.14
C ARG A 21 -4.44 -14.37 -1.10
N VAL A 22 -3.55 -13.62 -1.76
CA VAL A 22 -3.92 -12.78 -2.89
C VAL A 22 -4.31 -13.75 -4.00
N GLU A 23 -5.60 -14.08 -4.06
CA GLU A 23 -6.15 -14.68 -5.27
C GLU A 23 -5.99 -13.62 -6.36
N SER A 24 -5.18 -13.94 -7.36
CA SER A 24 -5.04 -13.18 -8.60
C SER A 24 -6.36 -13.22 -9.37
N SER A 25 -7.41 -12.64 -8.80
CA SER A 25 -8.55 -12.23 -9.56
C SER A 25 -8.01 -11.20 -10.55
N ASN A 26 -8.24 -11.48 -11.83
CA ASN A 26 -7.88 -10.61 -12.95
C ASN A 26 -8.82 -9.39 -12.91
N SER A 27 -8.83 -8.68 -11.78
CA SER A 27 -9.55 -7.46 -11.55
C SER A 27 -8.94 -6.45 -12.50
N GLU A 28 -9.77 -5.93 -13.40
CA GLU A 28 -9.45 -4.78 -14.22
C GLU A 28 -8.70 -3.79 -13.35
N THR A 29 -7.43 -3.53 -13.68
CA THR A 29 -6.57 -2.72 -12.83
C THR A 29 -7.10 -1.30 -12.91
N SER A 30 -8.03 -0.96 -12.01
CA SER A 30 -8.60 0.38 -11.95
C SER A 30 -7.47 1.36 -11.68
N TYR A 31 -7.28 2.28 -12.63
CA TYR A 31 -6.29 3.36 -12.55
C TYR A 31 -6.82 4.58 -11.77
N ALA A 32 -8.01 4.47 -11.17
CA ALA A 32 -8.53 5.51 -10.29
C ALA A 32 -7.54 5.72 -9.12
N ASN A 33 -7.26 6.99 -8.81
CA ASN A 33 -6.34 7.40 -7.75
C ASN A 33 -4.90 6.86 -7.92
N GLY A 34 -4.52 6.61 -9.18
CA GLY A 34 -3.22 6.09 -9.58
C GLY A 34 -2.30 7.18 -10.12
N PHE A 35 -1.06 7.21 -9.64
CA PHE A 35 0.02 8.04 -10.16
C PHE A 35 1.12 7.18 -10.76
N VAL A 36 1.70 7.60 -11.87
CA VAL A 36 2.88 6.97 -12.45
C VAL A 36 4.09 7.85 -12.20
N GLY A 37 5.12 7.29 -11.57
CA GLY A 37 6.38 7.99 -11.30
C GLY A 37 7.60 7.19 -11.74
N THR A 38 8.71 7.89 -11.92
CA THR A 38 10.02 7.30 -12.18
C THR A 38 11.07 7.97 -11.30
N PHE A 39 12.12 7.24 -10.93
CA PHE A 39 13.24 7.84 -10.22
C PHE A 39 14.29 8.35 -11.20
N LEU A 40 14.68 9.60 -11.02
CA LEU A 40 15.77 10.23 -11.77
C LEU A 40 17.14 9.84 -11.19
N THR A 41 17.34 8.56 -10.88
CA THR A 41 18.62 8.04 -10.40
C THR A 41 19.21 7.08 -11.43
N SER A 42 20.53 7.14 -11.62
CA SER A 42 21.26 6.18 -12.45
C SER A 42 21.57 4.87 -11.71
N ILE A 43 21.16 4.75 -10.45
CA ILE A 43 21.40 3.58 -9.58
C ILE A 43 20.20 2.63 -9.64
N VAL A 44 20.46 1.32 -9.59
CA VAL A 44 19.42 0.30 -9.48
C VAL A 44 18.62 0.51 -8.19
N VAL A 45 17.30 0.69 -8.33
CA VAL A 45 16.39 0.86 -7.21
C VAL A 45 15.89 -0.51 -6.76
N HIS A 46 16.19 -0.91 -5.53
CA HIS A 46 15.61 -2.11 -4.93
C HIS A 46 14.13 -1.87 -4.63
N PHE A 47 13.25 -2.49 -5.43
CA PHE A 47 11.80 -2.28 -5.37
C PHE A 47 11.22 -2.45 -3.96
N GLN A 48 11.61 -3.52 -3.24
CA GLN A 48 11.11 -3.77 -1.88
C GLN A 48 11.44 -2.62 -0.93
N THR A 49 12.71 -2.18 -0.93
CA THR A 49 13.17 -1.09 -0.06
C THR A 49 12.50 0.22 -0.44
N MET A 50 12.48 0.56 -1.73
CA MET A 50 11.80 1.74 -2.26
C MET A 50 10.33 1.78 -1.85
N ARG A 51 9.63 0.65 -2.00
CA ARG A 51 8.21 0.54 -1.69
C ARG A 51 7.94 0.80 -0.21
N SER A 52 8.70 0.15 0.67
CA SER A 52 8.59 0.35 2.12
C SER A 52 8.95 1.78 2.53
N THR A 53 10.01 2.36 1.95
CA THR A 53 10.42 3.73 2.24
C THR A 53 9.35 4.74 1.81
N LEU A 54 8.81 4.63 0.59
CA LEU A 54 7.77 5.56 0.12
C LEU A 54 6.46 5.43 0.89
N ALA A 55 6.04 4.20 1.20
CA ALA A 55 4.88 3.97 2.06
C ALA A 55 5.05 4.65 3.43
N ASN A 56 6.26 4.58 4.00
CA ASN A 56 6.58 5.23 5.27
C ASN A 56 6.75 6.75 5.16
N VAL A 57 7.20 7.29 4.02
CA VAL A 57 7.39 8.74 3.85
C VAL A 57 6.06 9.45 3.59
N TRP A 58 5.19 8.89 2.76
CA TRP A 58 3.88 9.49 2.49
C TRP A 58 2.89 9.27 3.64
N HIS A 59 3.06 8.18 4.41
CA HIS A 59 2.19 7.84 5.54
C HIS A 59 0.68 7.95 5.22
N PRO A 60 0.21 7.42 4.07
CA PRO A 60 -1.20 7.54 3.67
C PRO A 60 -2.11 6.81 4.66
N ILE A 61 -3.29 7.37 4.90
CA ILE A 61 -4.27 6.85 5.86
C ILE A 61 -4.73 5.45 5.42
N GLY A 62 -4.98 5.27 4.11
CA GLY A 62 -5.43 4.00 3.54
C GLY A 62 -4.31 3.09 3.05
N GLY A 63 -3.05 3.49 3.23
CA GLY A 63 -1.93 2.82 2.59
C GLY A 63 -1.79 3.20 1.10
N VAL A 64 -0.78 2.61 0.48
CA VAL A 64 -0.51 2.77 -0.96
C VAL A 64 -0.12 1.43 -1.55
N SER A 65 -0.71 1.09 -2.69
CA SER A 65 -0.32 -0.07 -3.48
C SER A 65 0.70 0.39 -4.52
N ILE A 66 1.88 -0.23 -4.54
CA ILE A 66 2.95 0.10 -5.48
C ILE A 66 3.19 -1.10 -6.39
N SER A 67 3.10 -0.88 -7.70
CA SER A 67 3.33 -1.89 -8.74
C SER A 67 4.43 -1.43 -9.69
N ASP A 68 5.27 -2.37 -10.13
CA ASP A 68 6.30 -2.13 -11.14
C ASP A 68 5.65 -2.17 -12.54
N LEU A 69 5.85 -1.12 -13.34
CA LEU A 69 5.39 -1.01 -14.72
C LEU A 69 6.53 -1.22 -15.73
N GLU A 70 7.65 -1.76 -15.27
CA GLU A 70 8.90 -1.95 -15.99
C GLU A 70 9.58 -0.63 -16.40
N ASN A 71 10.85 -0.72 -16.80
CA ASN A 71 11.68 0.41 -17.23
C ASN A 71 11.82 1.51 -16.16
N GLY A 72 11.83 1.13 -14.87
CA GLY A 72 11.97 2.07 -13.76
C GLY A 72 10.76 3.00 -13.58
N ARG A 73 9.59 2.59 -14.09
CA ARG A 73 8.31 3.26 -13.85
C ARG A 73 7.51 2.48 -12.83
N PHE A 74 6.87 3.21 -11.93
CA PHE A 74 6.11 2.64 -10.83
C PHE A 74 4.72 3.25 -10.82
N LEU A 75 3.71 2.40 -10.63
CA LEU A 75 2.34 2.80 -10.38
C LEU A 75 2.14 2.88 -8.87
N PHE A 76 1.72 4.04 -8.39
CA PHE A 76 1.33 4.29 -7.01
C PHE A 76 -0.17 4.48 -6.97
N ARG A 77 -0.89 3.55 -6.34
CA ARG A 77 -2.36 3.62 -6.21
C ARG A 77 -2.73 3.86 -4.76
N PHE A 78 -3.40 4.98 -4.53
CA PHE A 78 -3.92 5.36 -3.23
C PHE A 78 -5.36 4.86 -3.08
N TYR A 79 -5.70 4.43 -1.87
CA TYR A 79 -7.03 3.87 -1.59
C TYR A 79 -8.07 4.95 -1.27
N PHE A 80 -7.64 6.13 -0.83
CA PHE A 80 -8.51 7.26 -0.52
C PHE A 80 -8.13 8.52 -1.28
N GLU A 81 -9.13 9.31 -1.67
CA GLU A 81 -8.96 10.60 -2.35
C GLU A 81 -8.22 11.62 -1.48
N VAL A 82 -8.39 11.55 -0.15
CA VAL A 82 -7.61 12.38 0.80
C VAL A 82 -6.10 12.15 0.69
N ASP A 83 -5.67 10.90 0.44
CA ASP A 83 -4.25 10.57 0.29
C ASP A 83 -3.73 11.07 -1.08
N VAL A 84 -4.59 11.07 -2.11
CA VAL A 84 -4.30 11.66 -3.43
C VAL A 84 -4.08 13.17 -3.30
N ASP A 85 -5.02 13.87 -2.66
CA ASP A 85 -4.98 15.30 -2.41
C ASP A 85 -3.70 15.74 -1.67
N LEU A 86 -3.24 14.92 -0.71
CA LEU A 86 -2.03 15.18 0.07
C LEU A 86 -0.78 15.15 -0.82
N VAL A 87 -0.75 14.23 -1.79
CA VAL A 87 0.38 14.04 -2.71
C VAL A 87 0.37 15.10 -3.80
N GLU A 88 -0.81 15.50 -4.31
CA GLU A 88 -0.92 16.52 -5.35
C GLU A 88 -0.60 17.94 -4.86
N LYS A 89 -0.88 18.25 -3.59
CA LYS A 89 -0.69 19.60 -3.03
C LYS A 89 0.76 19.93 -2.63
N LYS A 90 1.72 19.03 -2.85
CA LYS A 90 3.10 19.15 -2.40
C LYS A 90 4.06 19.45 -3.54
#